data_AF-A0A9P7Z8I4-F1
#
_entry.id   AF-A0A9P7Z8I4-F1
#
_cell.length_a   1.000
_cell.length_b   1.000
_cell.length_c   1.000
_cell.angle_alpha   90.00
_cell.angle_beta   90.00
_cell.angle_gamma   90.00
#
_symmetry.space_group_name_H-M   'P 1'
#
loop_
_entity.id
_entity.type
_entity.pdbx_description
1 polymer ?
#
loop_
_entity_poly.entity_id
_entity_poly.type
_entity_poly.pdbx_seq_one_letter_code
_entity_poly.pdbx_strand_id
1 'polypeptide(L)'
;MAMRIVPVSNHRTSHSHLQPQTLGAPSAPGLYDTLRAGVGPTVIPTTSTTLSSLPDSAHPLEARLKAWQETQDTAKMEGLRRTFGIAEPIRRGMELKITREGSWRPAVLGGGNRGVHEDILMGNDCSIQWEDVFMGEEMRGVLGFHDEVEKKVRMQ
;
A
#
# COMPACT_ATOMS: atom_id res chain seq x y z
N MET A 1 11.71 19.75 -2.22
CA MET A 1 11.79 18.33 -2.61
C MET A 1 11.98 18.29 -4.12
N ALA A 2 12.30 17.14 -4.71
CA ALA A 2 12.47 17.04 -6.17
C ALA A 2 11.14 16.64 -6.80
N MET A 3 10.67 17.39 -7.81
CA MET A 3 9.46 17.08 -8.59
C MET A 3 9.75 15.89 -9.51
N ARG A 4 9.64 14.67 -8.98
CA ARG A 4 9.84 13.44 -9.74
C ARG A 4 8.52 13.03 -10.36
N ILE A 5 8.54 12.77 -11.66
CA ILE A 5 7.38 12.22 -12.39
C ILE A 5 7.32 10.70 -12.21
N VAL A 6 8.48 10.06 -12.04
CA VAL A 6 8.65 8.61 -11.96
C VAL A 6 9.18 8.25 -10.56
N PRO A 7 8.68 7.18 -9.92
CA PRO A 7 9.21 6.69 -8.66
C PRO A 7 10.68 6.30 -8.78
N VAL A 8 11.39 6.30 -7.65
CA VAL A 8 12.77 5.83 -7.61
C VAL A 8 12.86 4.36 -8.00
N SER A 9 13.94 4.02 -8.71
CA SER A 9 14.28 2.63 -8.98
C SER A 9 14.70 1.93 -7.69
N ASN A 10 13.86 1.03 -7.18
CA ASN A 10 14.17 0.17 -6.03
C ASN A 10 14.61 -1.25 -6.44
N HIS A 11 15.08 -1.45 -7.67
CA HIS A 11 15.65 -2.73 -8.05
C HIS A 11 17.08 -2.86 -7.54
N ARG A 12 17.41 -4.03 -6.99
CA ARG A 12 18.76 -4.32 -6.50
C ARG A 12 19.70 -4.42 -7.71
N THR A 13 20.68 -3.52 -7.80
CA THR A 13 21.71 -3.55 -8.87
C THR A 13 22.84 -4.53 -8.57
N SER A 14 22.90 -5.04 -7.34
CA SER A 14 23.84 -6.08 -6.91
C SER A 14 23.08 -7.37 -6.62
N HIS A 15 23.35 -8.43 -7.37
CA HIS A 15 22.88 -9.76 -7.02
C HIS A 15 24.02 -10.47 -6.26
N SER A 16 23.71 -10.99 -5.07
CA SER A 16 24.55 -11.97 -4.40
C SER A 16 23.73 -13.22 -4.21
N HIS A 17 24.28 -14.32 -4.67
CA HIS A 17 23.72 -15.66 -4.53
C HIS A 17 23.90 -16.21 -3.12
N LEU A 18 24.77 -15.58 -2.33
CA LEU A 18 25.06 -15.96 -0.96
C LEU A 18 24.06 -15.25 -0.05
N GLN A 19 23.22 -16.04 0.64
CA GLN A 19 22.38 -15.54 1.72
C GLN A 19 23.28 -15.01 2.86
N PRO A 20 22.94 -13.89 3.52
CA PRO A 20 23.76 -13.31 4.59
C PRO A 20 23.95 -14.21 5.82
N GLN A 21 23.28 -15.37 5.88
CA GLN A 21 23.37 -16.35 6.97
C GLN A 21 24.06 -17.66 6.58
N THR A 22 24.99 -17.67 5.63
CA THR A 22 25.90 -18.83 5.51
C THR A 22 27.00 -18.70 6.57
N LEU A 23 26.99 -19.55 7.61
CA LEU A 23 28.09 -19.71 8.57
C LEU A 23 29.37 -20.31 7.93
N GLY A 24 29.69 -19.92 6.69
CA GLY A 24 30.87 -20.38 5.95
C GLY A 24 32.04 -19.43 6.13
N ALA A 25 33.26 -19.99 6.17
CA ALA A 25 34.48 -19.19 6.25
C ALA A 25 34.61 -18.25 5.04
N PRO A 26 35.02 -16.98 5.23
CA PRO A 26 35.11 -15.96 4.17
C PRO A 26 36.10 -16.31 3.05
N SER A 27 36.94 -17.33 3.23
CA SER A 27 37.97 -17.76 2.28
C SER A 27 37.51 -18.81 1.26
N ALA A 28 36.33 -19.42 1.44
CA ALA A 28 35.77 -20.38 0.50
C ALA A 28 34.24 -20.25 0.45
N PRO A 29 33.70 -19.27 -0.31
CA PRO A 29 32.26 -19.20 -0.53
C PRO A 29 31.78 -20.52 -1.15
N GLY A 30 30.92 -21.24 -0.45
CA GLY A 30 30.39 -22.53 -0.91
C GLY A 30 29.59 -22.37 -2.20
N LEU A 31 29.70 -23.37 -3.09
CA LEU A 31 28.82 -23.44 -4.26
C LEU A 31 27.37 -23.51 -3.80
N TYR A 32 26.52 -22.73 -4.44
CA TYR A 32 25.09 -22.72 -4.16
C TYR A 32 24.43 -23.95 -4.79
N ASP A 33 23.60 -24.61 -3.99
CA ASP A 33 22.84 -25.76 -4.40
C ASP A 33 21.48 -25.33 -5.00
N THR A 34 21.39 -25.34 -6.32
CA THR A 34 20.18 -24.96 -7.07
C THR A 34 19.03 -25.95 -6.89
N LEU A 35 19.31 -27.21 -6.52
CA LEU A 35 18.27 -28.21 -6.27
C LEU A 35 17.59 -27.97 -4.92
N ARG A 36 18.33 -27.44 -3.95
CA ARG A 36 17.82 -27.16 -2.60
C ARG A 36 17.14 -25.81 -2.47
N ALA A 37 17.62 -24.81 -3.22
CA ALA A 37 17.08 -23.46 -3.19
C ALA A 37 16.00 -23.18 -4.25
N GLY A 38 15.88 -24.04 -5.27
CA GLY A 38 14.92 -23.92 -6.37
C GLY A 38 15.37 -22.95 -7.47
N VAL A 39 14.88 -23.17 -8.69
CA VAL A 39 15.20 -22.36 -9.87
C VAL A 39 14.08 -21.33 -10.07
N GLY A 40 14.01 -20.33 -9.21
CA GLY A 40 13.01 -19.28 -9.32
C GLY A 40 13.16 -18.23 -8.22
N PRO A 41 12.60 -17.02 -8.39
CA PRO A 41 12.54 -16.04 -7.31
C PRO A 41 11.78 -16.68 -6.15
N THR A 42 12.47 -16.97 -5.06
CA THR A 42 11.90 -17.60 -3.87
C THR A 42 10.88 -16.63 -3.28
N VAL A 43 9.58 -16.90 -3.47
CA VAL A 43 8.53 -16.29 -2.64
C VAL A 43 8.78 -16.83 -1.24
N ILE A 44 9.38 -15.99 -0.39
CA ILE A 44 9.79 -16.38 0.96
C ILE A 44 8.54 -16.85 1.71
N PRO A 45 8.49 -18.10 2.21
CA PRO A 45 7.43 -18.53 3.10
C PRO A 45 7.50 -17.70 4.38
N THR A 46 6.32 -17.35 4.90
CA THR A 46 5.94 -16.42 5.97
C THR A 46 6.60 -16.60 7.36
N THR A 47 7.71 -17.33 7.47
CA THR A 47 8.36 -17.70 8.74
C THR A 47 9.83 -17.30 8.86
N SER A 48 10.40 -16.51 7.95
CA SER A 48 11.79 -16.01 8.09
C SER A 48 11.85 -14.56 8.55
N THR A 49 12.31 -14.37 9.79
CA THR A 49 12.50 -13.11 10.54
C THR A 49 13.62 -12.20 9.99
N THR A 50 13.73 -12.04 8.66
CA THR A 50 14.65 -11.06 8.06
C THR A 50 13.87 -9.96 7.36
N LEU A 51 13.73 -8.84 8.08
CA LEU A 51 12.86 -7.66 7.83
C LEU A 51 13.15 -6.86 6.54
N SER A 52 13.88 -7.40 5.56
CA SER A 52 14.32 -6.65 4.37
C SER A 52 14.03 -7.33 3.03
N SER A 53 13.33 -8.47 3.01
CA SER A 53 13.10 -9.22 1.77
C SER A 53 11.68 -9.75 1.56
N LEU A 54 10.75 -9.48 2.48
CA LEU A 54 9.33 -9.76 2.23
C LEU A 54 8.80 -8.77 1.18
N PRO A 55 8.26 -9.24 0.04
CA PRO A 55 7.50 -8.37 -0.83
C PRO A 55 6.24 -7.91 -0.08
N ASP A 56 5.98 -6.60 -0.08
CA ASP A 56 4.84 -5.96 0.58
C ASP A 56 3.47 -6.43 0.04
N SER A 57 3.48 -7.14 -1.09
CA SER A 57 2.32 -7.65 -1.81
C SER A 57 2.63 -8.98 -2.50
N ALA A 58 1.60 -9.78 -2.75
CA ALA A 58 1.73 -11.06 -3.47
C ALA A 58 2.17 -10.86 -4.93
N HIS A 59 1.90 -9.69 -5.52
CA HIS A 59 2.19 -9.40 -6.91
C HIS A 59 3.39 -8.45 -7.09
N PRO A 60 4.42 -8.81 -7.89
CA PRO A 60 5.65 -8.03 -8.01
C PRO A 60 5.46 -6.61 -8.59
N LEU A 61 4.36 -6.34 -9.31
CA LEU A 61 4.06 -5.00 -9.83
C LEU A 61 3.25 -4.12 -8.88
N GLU A 62 2.58 -4.68 -7.89
CA GLU A 62 1.66 -3.92 -7.03
C GLU A 62 2.43 -2.88 -6.21
N ALA A 63 3.56 -3.26 -5.62
CA ALA A 63 4.44 -2.33 -4.92
C ALA A 63 4.93 -1.18 -5.81
N ARG A 64 5.20 -1.46 -7.10
CA ARG A 64 5.62 -0.44 -8.06
C ARG A 64 4.49 0.51 -8.44
N LEU A 65 3.27 -0.01 -8.61
CA LEU A 65 2.08 0.79 -8.91
C LEU A 65 1.72 1.70 -7.72
N LYS A 66 1.79 1.19 -6.48
CA LYS A 66 1.63 2.00 -5.26
C LYS A 66 2.65 3.13 -5.20
N ALA A 67 3.94 2.82 -5.39
CA ALA A 67 5.00 3.83 -5.42
C ALA A 67 4.80 4.88 -6.53
N TRP A 68 4.24 4.48 -7.68
CA TRP A 68 3.90 5.40 -8.76
C TRP A 68 2.79 6.37 -8.32
N GLN A 69 1.71 5.86 -7.74
CA GLN A 69 0.61 6.69 -7.22
C GLN A 69 1.12 7.67 -6.15
N GLU A 70 1.90 7.20 -5.18
CA GLU A 70 2.51 8.07 -4.15
C GLU A 70 3.41 9.16 -4.75
N THR A 71 4.18 8.82 -5.79
CA THR A 71 5.06 9.79 -6.47
C THR A 71 4.24 10.85 -7.21
N GLN A 72 3.13 10.46 -7.84
CA GLN A 72 2.22 11.41 -8.51
C GLN A 72 1.55 12.35 -7.50
N ASP A 73 1.08 11.81 -6.38
CA ASP A 73 0.45 12.61 -5.32
C ASP A 73 1.43 13.60 -4.69
N THR A 74 2.66 13.15 -4.40
CA THR A 74 3.71 14.03 -3.85
C THR A 74 4.10 15.14 -4.84
N ALA A 75 4.20 14.82 -6.13
CA ALA A 75 4.43 15.83 -7.16
C ALA A 75 3.28 16.84 -7.25
N LYS A 76 2.01 16.40 -7.18
CA LYS A 76 0.82 17.28 -7.17
C LYS A 76 0.86 18.22 -5.97
N MET A 77 1.13 17.69 -4.77
CA MET A 77 1.19 18.48 -3.54
C MET A 77 2.37 19.46 -3.52
N GLU A 78 3.53 19.07 -4.05
CA GLU A 78 4.65 20.00 -4.18
C GLU A 78 4.40 21.06 -5.26
N GLY A 79 3.67 20.72 -6.33
CA GLY A 79 3.18 21.68 -7.32
C GLY A 79 2.31 22.77 -6.68
N LEU A 80 1.27 22.35 -5.93
CA LEU A 80 0.41 23.26 -5.18
C LEU A 80 1.19 24.11 -4.18
N ARG A 81 2.16 23.51 -3.48
CA ARG A 81 3.04 24.23 -2.55
C ARG A 81 3.81 25.35 -3.25
N ARG A 82 4.30 25.12 -4.47
CA ARG A 82 5.11 26.08 -5.22
C ARG A 82 4.27 27.21 -5.81
N THR A 83 3.05 26.91 -6.26
CA THR A 83 2.16 27.91 -6.88
C THR A 83 1.40 28.74 -5.87
N PHE A 84 0.96 28.13 -4.77
CA PHE A 84 0.05 28.75 -3.80
C PHE A 84 0.60 28.82 -2.36
N GLY A 85 1.80 28.30 -2.13
CA GLY A 85 2.45 28.29 -0.82
C GLY A 85 2.07 27.09 0.04
N ILE A 86 2.59 27.06 1.27
CA ILE A 86 2.48 25.90 2.17
C ILE A 86 1.05 25.64 2.70
N ALA A 87 0.20 26.65 2.67
CA ALA A 87 -1.17 26.55 3.17
C ALA A 87 -2.01 25.54 2.35
N GLU A 88 -1.83 25.48 1.03
CA GLU A 88 -2.64 24.62 0.15
C GLU A 88 -2.45 23.11 0.43
N PRO A 89 -1.20 22.57 0.49
CA PRO A 89 -1.00 21.17 0.89
C PRO A 89 -1.62 20.81 2.24
N ILE A 90 -1.52 21.72 3.22
CA ILE A 90 -2.07 21.50 4.56
C ILE A 90 -3.60 21.46 4.49
N ARG A 91 -4.20 22.45 3.84
CA ARG A 91 -5.65 22.54 3.65
C ARG A 91 -6.20 21.29 2.97
N ARG A 92 -5.59 20.86 1.86
CA ARG A 92 -6.00 19.64 1.14
C ARG A 92 -5.89 18.39 2.01
N GLY A 93 -4.82 18.26 2.79
CA GLY A 93 -4.69 17.17 3.76
C GLY A 93 -5.76 17.20 4.85
N MET A 94 -6.14 18.39 5.34
CA MET A 94 -7.20 18.56 6.33
C MET A 94 -8.59 18.25 5.74
N GLU A 95 -8.90 18.72 4.53
CA GLU A 95 -10.16 18.42 3.83
C GLU A 95 -10.34 16.90 3.67
N LEU A 96 -9.30 16.22 3.20
CA LEU A 96 -9.29 14.78 3.01
C LEU A 96 -9.39 14.01 4.34
N LYS A 97 -8.78 14.52 5.41
CA LYS A 97 -8.94 13.96 6.76
C LYS A 97 -10.39 14.06 7.24
N ILE A 98 -11.00 15.24 7.10
CA ILE A 98 -12.40 15.47 7.51
C ILE A 98 -13.35 14.55 6.76
N THR A 99 -13.15 14.38 5.45
CA THR A 99 -14.01 13.47 4.65
C THR A 99 -13.88 12.02 5.11
N ARG A 100 -12.65 11.55 5.41
CA ARG A 100 -12.43 10.18 5.90
C ARG A 100 -13.04 9.93 7.28
N GLU A 101 -12.92 10.89 8.19
CA GLU A 101 -13.46 10.76 9.54
C GLU A 101 -14.99 10.88 9.57
N GLY A 102 -15.56 11.69 8.67
CA GLY A 102 -17.00 11.95 8.57
C GLY A 102 -17.80 10.98 7.70
N SER A 103 -17.16 10.20 6.82
CA SER A 103 -17.85 9.33 5.85
C SER A 103 -18.23 7.95 6.39
N TRP A 104 -18.26 7.75 7.71
CA TRP A 104 -18.68 6.48 8.27
C TRP A 104 -20.15 6.20 7.93
N ARG A 105 -20.42 4.99 7.42
CA ARG A 105 -21.75 4.46 7.16
C ARG A 105 -21.76 2.96 7.45
N PRO A 106 -22.89 2.39 7.90
CA PRO A 106 -23.06 0.95 8.09
C PRO A 106 -22.84 0.16 6.79
N ALA A 107 -22.37 -1.09 6.90
CA ALA A 107 -22.12 -1.96 5.74
C ALA A 107 -23.40 -2.21 4.93
N VAL A 108 -24.56 -2.31 5.60
CA VAL A 108 -25.89 -2.43 4.96
C VAL A 108 -26.20 -1.27 4.00
N LEU A 109 -25.63 -0.08 4.23
CA LEU A 109 -25.77 1.09 3.36
C LEU A 109 -24.58 1.27 2.39
N GLY A 110 -23.85 0.18 2.11
CA GLY A 110 -22.65 0.18 1.30
C GLY A 110 -21.43 0.77 2.01
N GLY A 111 -21.40 0.70 3.35
CA GLY A 111 -20.21 1.04 4.13
C GLY A 111 -19.05 0.08 3.91
N GLY A 112 -17.85 0.51 4.33
CA GLY A 112 -16.60 -0.22 4.08
C GLY A 112 -15.78 0.35 2.92
N ASN A 113 -16.43 1.03 1.96
CA ASN A 113 -15.76 1.64 0.81
C ASN A 113 -15.38 3.10 1.10
N ARG A 114 -14.46 3.63 0.29
CA ARG A 114 -14.17 5.06 0.24
C ARG A 114 -15.45 5.85 -0.05
N GLY A 115 -15.54 7.04 0.52
CA GLY A 115 -16.66 7.94 0.25
C GLY A 115 -16.42 8.71 -1.04
N VAL A 116 -17.49 9.00 -1.80
CA VAL A 116 -17.42 9.80 -3.04
C VAL A 116 -16.69 11.14 -2.83
N HIS A 117 -16.85 11.75 -1.65
CA HIS A 117 -16.16 12.99 -1.30
C HIS A 117 -14.63 12.82 -1.22
N GLU A 118 -14.15 11.69 -0.70
CA GLU A 118 -12.72 11.38 -0.70
C GLU A 118 -12.21 11.20 -2.14
N ASP A 119 -12.97 10.50 -2.98
CA ASP A 119 -12.57 10.23 -4.37
C ASP A 119 -12.49 11.52 -5.21
N ILE A 120 -13.42 12.45 -5.01
CA ILE A 120 -13.39 13.78 -5.65
C ILE A 120 -12.15 14.56 -5.20
N LEU A 121 -11.79 14.53 -3.91
CA LEU A 121 -10.61 15.24 -3.41
C LEU A 121 -9.30 14.63 -3.91
N MET A 122 -9.26 13.31 -4.08
CA MET A 122 -8.13 12.60 -4.69
C MET A 122 -8.06 12.82 -6.21
N GLY A 123 -9.21 13.03 -6.86
CA GLY A 123 -9.34 13.10 -8.32
C GLY A 123 -9.49 11.73 -8.99
N ASN A 124 -10.01 10.75 -8.25
CA ASN A 124 -10.22 9.37 -8.69
C ASN A 124 -11.70 9.05 -8.94
N ASP A 125 -12.58 10.06 -8.93
CA ASP A 125 -14.03 9.95 -9.13
C ASP A 125 -14.43 9.35 -10.48
N CYS A 126 -13.58 9.53 -11.51
CA CYS A 126 -13.79 8.97 -12.84
C CYS A 126 -13.07 7.62 -13.07
N SER A 127 -12.42 7.06 -12.05
CA SER A 127 -11.67 5.80 -12.16
C SER A 127 -12.32 4.69 -11.35
N ILE A 128 -12.19 3.46 -11.84
CA ILE A 128 -12.63 2.25 -11.12
C ILE A 128 -11.48 1.26 -11.06
N GLN A 129 -11.22 0.71 -9.90
CA GLN A 129 -10.19 -0.30 -9.66
C GLN A 129 -10.82 -1.64 -9.26
N TRP A 130 -10.00 -2.68 -9.23
CA TRP A 130 -10.46 -4.02 -8.85
C TRP A 130 -10.99 -4.04 -7.42
N GLU A 131 -10.34 -3.30 -6.53
CA GLU A 131 -10.69 -3.16 -5.13
C GLU A 131 -12.04 -2.46 -4.95
N ASP A 132 -12.52 -1.68 -5.93
CA ASP A 132 -13.83 -1.02 -5.87
C ASP A 132 -15.00 -1.96 -6.22
N VAL A 133 -14.71 -3.07 -6.90
CA VAL A 133 -15.71 -4.10 -7.27
C VAL A 133 -15.64 -5.28 -6.29
N PHE A 134 -14.44 -5.71 -5.92
CA PHE A 134 -14.22 -6.90 -5.10
C PHE A 134 -13.58 -6.55 -3.76
N MET A 135 -14.44 -6.35 -2.75
CA MET A 135 -14.03 -5.92 -1.40
C MET A 135 -13.47 -7.04 -0.53
N GLY A 136 -13.50 -8.29 -0.98
CA GLY A 136 -13.09 -9.46 -0.19
C GLY A 136 -14.04 -9.80 0.97
N GLU A 137 -15.14 -9.05 1.13
CA GLU A 137 -16.17 -9.29 2.14
C GLU A 137 -17.34 -10.16 1.65
N GLU A 138 -17.36 -10.57 0.38
CA GLU A 138 -18.47 -11.37 -0.20
C GLU A 138 -18.76 -12.67 0.56
N MET A 139 -17.76 -13.29 1.19
CA MET A 139 -17.94 -14.50 2.01
C MET A 139 -18.17 -14.22 3.50
N ARG A 140 -18.02 -12.98 3.97
CA ARG A 140 -18.23 -12.63 5.37
C ARG A 140 -19.70 -12.28 5.58
N GLY A 141 -20.32 -12.86 6.59
CA GLY A 141 -21.70 -12.51 6.95
C GLY A 141 -21.80 -11.04 7.32
N VAL A 142 -22.75 -10.31 6.73
CA VAL A 142 -23.03 -8.91 7.03
C VAL A 142 -23.38 -8.79 8.51
N LEU A 143 -22.64 -7.98 9.27
CA LEU A 143 -22.98 -7.68 10.66
C LEU A 143 -24.32 -6.93 10.73
N GLY A 144 -25.07 -7.12 11.80
CA GLY A 144 -26.33 -6.41 11.98
C GLY A 144 -26.10 -4.90 12.05
N PHE A 145 -26.97 -4.11 11.41
CA PHE A 145 -26.92 -2.64 11.48
C PHE A 145 -26.80 -2.12 12.91
N HIS A 146 -27.54 -2.72 13.84
CA HIS A 146 -27.53 -2.35 15.26
C HIS A 146 -26.16 -2.62 15.91
N ASP A 147 -25.56 -3.79 15.67
CA ASP A 147 -24.25 -4.16 16.21
C ASP A 147 -23.14 -3.19 15.73
N GLU A 148 -23.19 -2.77 14.47
CA GLU A 148 -22.23 -1.82 13.89
C GLU A 148 -22.36 -0.43 14.51
N VAL A 149 -23.60 0.05 14.69
CA VAL A 149 -23.88 1.36 15.31
C VAL A 149 -23.50 1.36 16.78
N GLU A 150 -23.84 0.32 17.52
CA GLU A 150 -23.51 0.17 18.94
C GLU A 150 -22.00 0.18 19.15
N LYS A 151 -21.25 -0.54 18.31
CA LYS A 151 -19.78 -0.52 18.29
C LYS A 151 -19.22 0.86 17.97
N LYS A 152 -19.82 1.59 17.01
CA LYS A 152 -19.39 2.94 16.63
C LYS A 152 -19.59 3.95 17.77
N VAL A 153 -20.68 3.84 18.51
CA VAL A 153 -21.05 4.74 19.62
C VAL A 153 -20.45 4.29 20.97
N ARG A 154 -19.79 3.13 21.01
CA ARG A 154 -19.14 2.54 22.20
C ARG A 154 -20.16 2.20 23.30
N MET A 155 -21.29 1.64 22.88
CA MET A 155 -22.36 1.19 23.79
C MET A 155 -22.14 -0.26 24.29
N GLN A 156 -21.35 -1.07 23.57
CA GLN A 156 -20.88 -2.40 23.97
C GLN A 156 -19.39 -2.55 23.70
#